data_AF-A0A354CUE6-F1
#
_entry.id   AF-A0A354CUE6-F1
#
_cell.length_a   1.000
_cell.length_b   1.000
_cell.length_c   1.000
_cell.angle_alpha   90.00
_cell.angle_beta   90.00
_cell.angle_gamma   90.00
#
_symmetry.space_group_name_H-M   'P 1'
#
loop_
_entity.id
_entity.type
_entity.pdbx_description
1 polymer ?
#
loop_
_entity_poly.entity_id
_entity_poly.type
_entity_poly.pdbx_seq_one_letter_code
_entity_poly.pdbx_strand_id
1 'polypeptide(L)'
;MHIKDKQRAIDKAAALLSDEGRFVLSIDKNQDRYIDTGVSKIEIYPDDPKDIAACIKNAGMILNSLTETKFAYIFCTVHKRKENL
;
A
#
# COMPACT_ATOMS: atom_id res chain seq x y z
N MET A 1 5.62 -4.67 -4.01
CA MET A 1 6.81 -5.28 -4.64
C MET A 1 8.00 -5.39 -3.69
N HIS A 2 8.52 -4.35 -3.03
CA HIS A 2 9.79 -4.48 -2.29
C HIS A 2 9.65 -4.78 -0.79
N ILE A 3 8.46 -4.57 -0.24
CA ILE A 3 8.19 -4.70 1.20
C ILE A 3 7.55 -6.06 1.47
N LYS A 4 8.25 -6.89 2.25
CA LYS A 4 7.77 -8.21 2.69
C LYS A 4 6.61 -8.09 3.68
N ASP A 5 6.81 -7.30 4.73
CA ASP A 5 5.81 -7.06 5.77
C ASP A 5 5.00 -5.80 5.44
N LYS A 6 3.98 -6.00 4.61
CA LYS A 6 3.16 -4.91 4.04
C LYS A 6 2.33 -4.22 5.13
N GLN A 7 1.75 -4.99 6.05
CA GLN A 7 0.94 -4.46 7.14
C GLN A 7 1.78 -3.50 7.99
N ARG A 8 2.94 -3.93 8.47
CA ARG A 8 3.80 -3.09 9.32
C ARG A 8 4.26 -1.81 8.62
N ALA A 9 4.51 -1.86 7.31
CA ALA A 9 4.87 -0.66 6.55
C ALA A 9 3.71 0.33 6.43
N ILE A 10 2.49 -0.17 6.17
CA ILE A 10 1.28 0.65 6.09
C ILE A 10 0.92 1.23 7.47
N ASP A 11 1.06 0.46 8.55
CA ASP A 11 0.84 0.96 9.92
C ASP A 11 1.78 2.12 10.26
N LYS A 12 3.07 2.01 9.88
CA LYS A 12 4.04 3.10 10.06
C LYS A 12 3.66 4.33 9.25
N ALA A 13 3.20 4.17 8.01
CA ALA A 13 2.74 5.28 7.20
C ALA A 13 1.53 5.97 7.85
N ALA A 14 0.54 5.20 8.29
CA ALA A 14 -0.65 5.73 8.97
C ALA A 14 -0.30 6.49 10.26
N ALA A 15 0.62 5.97 11.08
CA ALA A 15 1.04 6.61 12.32
C ALA A 15 1.72 7.99 12.13
N LEU A 16 2.22 8.29 10.94
CA LEU A 16 2.85 9.57 10.59
C LEU A 16 1.85 10.60 10.03
N LEU A 17 0.62 10.19 9.72
CA LEU A 17 -0.39 11.09 9.16
C LEU A 17 -1.02 11.93 10.27
N SER A 18 -1.27 13.20 9.96
CA SER A 18 -2.20 14.01 10.75
C SER A 18 -3.63 13.49 10.60
N ASP A 19 -4.54 13.97 11.44
CA ASP A 19 -5.97 13.78 11.20
C ASP A 19 -6.34 14.26 9.79
N GLU A 20 -7.20 13.49 9.10
CA GLU A 20 -7.60 13.71 7.70
C GLU A 20 -6.41 13.70 6.69
N GLY A 21 -5.21 13.30 7.13
CA GLY A 21 -4.03 13.17 6.30
C GLY A 21 -4.25 12.14 5.19
N ARG A 22 -3.72 12.42 3.99
CA ARG A 22 -3.90 11.54 2.83
C ARG A 22 -2.73 10.57 2.70
N PHE A 23 -3.05 9.32 2.39
CA PHE A 23 -2.09 8.33 1.94
C PHE A 23 -2.47 7.85 0.55
N VAL A 24 -1.52 7.96 -0.38
CA VAL A 24 -1.69 7.54 -1.77
C VAL A 24 -0.65 6.48 -2.08
N LEU A 25 -1.10 5.31 -2.48
CA LEU A 25 -0.25 4.15 -2.73
C LEU A 25 -0.51 3.62 -4.14
N SER A 26 0.54 3.53 -4.94
CA SER A 26 0.54 2.79 -6.20
C SER A 26 1.16 1.41 -5.96
N ILE A 27 0.51 0.36 -6.45
CA ILE A 27 1.07 -1.00 -6.47
C ILE A 27 1.12 -1.52 -7.90
N ASP A 28 2.22 -2.21 -8.23
CA ASP A 28 2.38 -2.87 -9.53
C ASP A 28 1.44 -4.07 -9.63
N LYS A 29 1.00 -4.38 -10.85
CA LYS A 29 0.26 -5.60 -11.15
C LYS A 29 1.17 -6.82 -11.29
N ASN A 30 2.46 -6.63 -11.55
CA ASN A 30 3.39 -7.74 -11.75
C ASN A 30 3.46 -8.63 -10.50
N GLN A 31 3.27 -9.93 -10.71
CA GLN A 31 3.32 -10.98 -9.69
C GLN A 31 4.63 -11.78 -9.70
N ASP A 32 5.60 -11.40 -10.52
CA ASP A 32 6.93 -11.99 -10.52
C ASP A 32 7.61 -11.79 -9.16
N ARG A 33 8.28 -12.85 -8.68
CA ARG A 33 9.01 -12.81 -7.40
C ARG A 33 10.45 -12.33 -7.53
N TYR A 34 10.89 -12.06 -8.74
CA TYR A 34 12.24 -11.61 -9.00
C TYR A 34 12.26 -10.52 -10.05
N ILE A 35 13.04 -9.48 -9.81
CA ILE A 35 13.44 -8.53 -10.84
C ILE A 35 14.79 -9.02 -11.38
N ASP A 36 14.83 -9.37 -12.65
CA ASP A 36 16.08 -9.65 -13.36
C ASP A 36 16.69 -8.33 -13.84
N THR A 37 17.89 -8.03 -13.38
CA THR A 37 18.64 -6.82 -13.74
C THR A 37 19.61 -7.06 -14.89
N GLY A 38 19.64 -8.27 -15.46
CA GLY A 38 20.63 -8.73 -16.44
C GLY A 38 21.94 -9.22 -15.83
N VAL A 39 22.26 -8.81 -14.59
CA VAL A 39 23.46 -9.22 -13.85
C VAL A 39 23.16 -9.90 -12.52
N SER A 40 21.96 -9.68 -11.98
CA SER A 40 21.51 -10.28 -10.72
C SER A 40 19.98 -10.41 -10.70
N LYS A 41 19.47 -11.31 -9.85
CA LYS A 41 18.04 -11.45 -9.57
C LYS A 41 17.76 -10.94 -8.16
N ILE A 42 16.91 -9.92 -8.06
CA ILE A 42 16.49 -9.34 -6.78
C ILE A 42 15.15 -9.96 -6.41
N GLU A 43 15.07 -10.62 -5.25
CA GLU A 43 13.79 -11.12 -4.73
C GLU A 43 12.87 -9.92 -4.42
N ILE A 44 11.62 -10.04 -4.86
CA ILE A 44 10.55 -9.10 -4.56
C ILE A 44 9.34 -9.86 -4.00
N TYR A 45 8.52 -9.10 -3.28
CA TYR A 45 7.26 -9.45 -2.65
C TYR A 45 6.12 -8.72 -3.37
N PRO A 46 5.56 -9.31 -4.43
CA PRO A 46 4.40 -8.79 -5.16
C PRO A 46 3.27 -8.34 -4.24
N ASP A 47 2.50 -7.37 -4.73
CA ASP A 47 1.31 -6.88 -4.03
C ASP A 47 0.07 -7.54 -4.63
N ASP A 48 -0.89 -7.89 -3.77
CA ASP A 48 -2.25 -8.20 -4.18
C ASP A 48 -3.16 -7.03 -3.74
N PRO A 49 -4.02 -6.50 -4.63
CA PRO A 49 -4.85 -5.34 -4.30
C PRO A 49 -5.84 -5.60 -3.16
N LYS A 50 -6.32 -6.84 -2.96
CA LYS A 50 -7.22 -7.18 -1.85
C LYS A 50 -6.46 -7.21 -0.53
N ASP A 51 -5.26 -7.79 -0.53
CA ASP A 51 -4.40 -7.82 0.66
C ASP A 51 -3.98 -6.41 1.08
N ILE A 52 -3.63 -5.55 0.11
CA ILE A 52 -3.29 -4.14 0.37
C ILE A 52 -4.51 -3.37 0.90
N ALA A 53 -5.70 -3.58 0.33
CA ALA A 53 -6.93 -2.98 0.85
C ALA A 53 -7.22 -3.39 2.30
N ALA A 54 -6.99 -4.67 2.63
CA ALA A 54 -7.11 -5.15 4.00
C ALA A 54 -6.09 -4.48 4.93
N CYS A 55 -4.82 -4.37 4.50
CA CYS A 55 -3.78 -3.69 5.28
C CYS A 55 -4.13 -2.22 5.57
N ILE A 56 -4.60 -1.49 4.57
CA ILE A 56 -5.05 -0.09 4.69
C ILE A 56 -6.18 0.03 5.72
N LYS A 57 -7.18 -0.86 5.63
CA LYS A 57 -8.33 -0.87 6.57
C LYS A 57 -7.89 -1.17 7.99
N ASN A 58 -6.99 -2.14 8.18
CA ASN A 58 -6.45 -2.53 9.48
C ASN A 58 -5.64 -1.39 10.12
N ALA A 59 -4.95 -0.59 9.31
CA ALA A 59 -4.22 0.60 9.75
C ALA A 59 -5.13 1.80 10.10
N GLY A 60 -6.45 1.61 10.14
CA GLY A 60 -7.41 2.65 10.54
C GLY A 60 -7.67 3.72 9.47
N MET A 61 -7.18 3.55 8.24
CA MET A 61 -7.45 4.46 7.14
C MET A 61 -8.74 4.08 6.40
N ILE A 62 -9.40 5.06 5.80
CA ILE A 62 -10.60 4.87 4.97
C ILE A 62 -10.18 4.94 3.50
N LEU A 63 -10.53 3.92 2.72
CA LEU A 63 -10.34 3.93 1.27
C LEU A 63 -11.34 4.89 0.64
N ASN A 64 -10.83 5.95 0.01
CA ASN A 64 -11.64 6.95 -0.69
C ASN A 64 -11.85 6.57 -2.15
N SER A 65 -10.81 6.09 -2.83
CA SER A 65 -10.91 5.58 -4.20
C SER A 65 -9.84 4.54 -4.51
N LEU A 66 -10.18 3.61 -5.40
CA LEU A 66 -9.24 2.67 -6.03
C LEU A 66 -9.35 2.84 -7.54
N THR A 67 -8.25 3.20 -8.19
CA THR A 67 -8.18 3.36 -9.64
C THR A 67 -7.27 2.31 -10.23
N GLU A 68 -7.81 1.49 -11.12
CA GLU A 68 -7.03 0.57 -11.92
C GLU A 68 -6.51 1.28 -13.17
N THR A 69 -5.22 1.12 -13.45
CA THR A 69 -4.58 1.59 -14.69
C THR A 69 -4.10 0.39 -15.50
N LYS A 70 -3.46 0.63 -16.65
CA LYS A 70 -2.85 -0.43 -17.43
C LYS A 70 -1.80 -1.23 -16.63
N PHE A 71 -1.05 -0.57 -15.75
CA PHE A 71 0.15 -1.16 -15.12
C PHE A 71 0.09 -1.21 -13.59
N ALA A 72 -0.85 -0.53 -12.96
CA ALA A 72 -0.89 -0.39 -11.50
C ALA A 72 -2.31 -0.25 -10.96
N TYR A 73 -2.46 -0.52 -9.66
CA TYR A 73 -3.61 -0.10 -8.86
C TYR A 73 -3.20 1.08 -7.98
N ILE A 74 -4.00 2.15 -7.98
CA ILE A 74 -3.76 3.36 -7.19
C ILE A 74 -4.83 3.46 -6.11
N PHE A 75 -4.41 3.39 -4.85
CA PHE A 75 -5.24 3.59 -3.66
C PHE A 75 -5.10 5.04 -3.20
N CYS A 76 -6.22 5.72 -3.01
CA CYS A 76 -6.28 7.00 -2.32
C CYS A 76 -7.08 6.83 -1.03
N THR A 77 -6.46 7.14 0.11
CA THR A 77 -7.05 6.94 1.43
C THR A 77 -6.94 8.20 2.26
N VAL A 78 -7.77 8.28 3.30
CA VAL A 78 -7.71 9.32 4.32
C VAL A 78 -7.55 8.67 5.69
N HIS A 79 -6.69 9.25 6.52
CA HIS A 79 -6.53 8.85 7.91
C HIS A 79 -7.76 9.31 8.69
N LYS A 80 -8.34 8.40 9.48
CA LYS A 80 -9.47 8.75 10.33
C LYS A 80 -9.07 9.84 11.31
N ARG A 81 -9.94 10.83 11.47
CA ARG A 81 -9.85 11.77 12.57
C ARG A 81 -9.91 10.99 13.89
N LYS A 82 -8.98 11.28 14.79
CA LYS A 82 -9.10 10.82 16.18
C LYS A 82 -10.28 11.57 16.80
N GLU A 83 -11.31 10.85 17.23
CA GLU A 83 -12.35 11.45 18.08
C GLU A 83 -11.68 11.78 19.42
N ASN A 84 -11.50 13.07 19.69
CA ASN A 84 -11.06 13.54 21.00
C ASN A 84 -12.25 13.38 21.96
N LEU A 85 -12.18 12.39 22.85
CA LEU A 85 -13.07 12.25 24.01
C LEU A 85 -12.77 13.32 25.07
#